data_AF-A0A8H5SX68-F1
#
_entry.id   AF-A0A8H5SX68-F1
#
_cell.length_a   1.000
_cell.length_b   1.000
_cell.length_c   1.000
_cell.angle_alpha   90.00
_cell.angle_beta   90.00
_cell.angle_gamma   90.00
#
_symmetry.space_group_name_H-M   'P 1'
#
loop_
_entity.id
_entity.type
_entity.pdbx_description
1 polymer ?
#
loop_
_entity_poly.entity_id
_entity_poly.type
_entity_poly.pdbx_seq_one_letter_code
_entity_poly.pdbx_strand_id
1 'polypeptide(L)'
;MTSCSRGTLNNLASVGDIGELKSILSNDPNVSLAIIEDLLVTATKSSQVEVINLLLSQYPSTPLSEQIVRGAVNTGSIPIMKALLARDPSIINMPFDHYGSPLIVACMGRQKIEYLEYLLGVGADPNQDPDAASFPLTIVAALYEEPEVIDLLLNHGARVVHSGALGAAARLGNEVMMRRLLERGAKPDTDAATSESPLHTAVRAGHVGIATILLQDGADPMSMDGNGCTPIDIAEKKRLEGNDMSEMLQVLRRK
;
A
#
# COMPACT_ATOMS: atom_id res chain seq x y z
N MET A 1 -6.83 -44.47 -17.98
CA MET A 1 -6.61 -43.01 -18.01
C MET A 1 -7.59 -42.39 -17.03
N THR A 2 -7.23 -42.35 -15.75
CA THR A 2 -7.98 -41.61 -14.74
C THR A 2 -7.69 -40.14 -14.94
N SER A 3 -8.69 -39.33 -15.31
CA SER A 3 -8.53 -37.87 -15.28
C SER A 3 -8.13 -37.49 -13.86
N CYS A 4 -6.92 -36.96 -13.69
CA CYS A 4 -6.48 -36.50 -12.38
C CYS A 4 -7.46 -35.42 -11.91
N SER A 5 -7.96 -35.52 -10.67
CA SER A 5 -8.95 -34.56 -10.19
C SER A 5 -8.31 -33.17 -10.05
N ARG A 6 -9.06 -32.10 -10.36
CA ARG A 6 -8.60 -30.71 -10.18
C ARG A 6 -8.06 -30.46 -8.77
N GLY A 7 -8.66 -31.10 -7.76
CA GLY A 7 -8.22 -31.04 -6.37
C GLY A 7 -6.83 -31.66 -6.13
N THR A 8 -6.50 -32.75 -6.82
CA THR A 8 -5.17 -33.38 -6.75
C THR A 8 -4.10 -32.44 -7.31
N LEU A 9 -4.34 -31.87 -8.49
CA LEU A 9 -3.39 -30.92 -9.11
C LEU A 9 -3.16 -29.69 -8.22
N ASN A 10 -4.23 -29.12 -7.65
CA ASN A 10 -4.11 -27.98 -6.74
C ASN A 10 -3.33 -28.34 -5.47
N ASN A 11 -3.52 -29.53 -4.91
CA ASN A 11 -2.72 -29.98 -3.76
C ASN A 11 -1.24 -30.08 -4.11
N LEU A 12 -0.90 -30.71 -5.24
CA LEU A 12 0.49 -30.84 -5.71
C LEU A 12 1.13 -29.47 -5.94
N ALA A 13 0.41 -28.55 -6.60
CA ALA A 13 0.86 -27.18 -6.80
C ALA A 13 1.04 -26.41 -5.48
N SER A 14 0.19 -26.67 -4.48
CA SER A 14 0.28 -26.03 -3.16
C SER A 14 1.46 -26.53 -2.34
N VAL A 15 1.75 -27.84 -2.36
CA VAL A 15 2.85 -28.42 -1.57
C VAL A 15 4.20 -28.35 -2.29
N GLY A 16 4.21 -28.00 -3.58
CA GLY A 16 5.44 -27.86 -4.36
C GLY A 16 5.95 -29.16 -4.99
N ASP A 17 5.09 -30.17 -5.19
CA ASP A 17 5.51 -31.43 -5.83
C ASP A 17 5.61 -31.27 -7.35
N ILE A 18 6.72 -30.69 -7.79
CA ILE A 18 7.02 -30.40 -9.20
C ILE A 18 7.11 -31.68 -10.03
N GLY A 19 7.63 -32.76 -9.44
CA GLY A 19 7.90 -34.01 -10.15
C GLY A 19 6.61 -34.69 -10.58
N GLU A 20 5.70 -34.89 -9.63
CA GLU A 20 4.39 -35.48 -9.91
C GLU A 20 3.52 -34.54 -10.74
N LEU A 21 3.52 -33.24 -10.44
CA LEU A 21 2.77 -32.25 -11.20
C LEU A 21 3.20 -32.23 -12.68
N LYS A 22 4.51 -32.20 -12.97
CA LYS A 22 5.04 -32.23 -14.33
C LYS A 22 4.67 -33.52 -15.05
N SER A 23 4.75 -34.66 -14.37
CA SER A 23 4.39 -35.96 -14.93
C SER A 23 2.92 -35.99 -15.34
N ILE A 24 2.01 -35.50 -14.50
CA ILE A 24 0.57 -35.50 -14.80
C ILE A 24 0.26 -34.53 -15.94
N LEU A 25 0.79 -33.31 -15.87
CA LEU A 25 0.53 -32.27 -16.88
C LEU A 25 1.05 -32.65 -18.28
N SER A 26 2.18 -33.34 -18.36
CA SER A 26 2.75 -33.79 -19.65
C SER A 26 1.96 -34.94 -20.29
N ASN A 27 1.21 -35.71 -19.49
CA ASN A 27 0.45 -36.87 -19.95
C ASN A 27 -1.02 -36.54 -20.27
N ASP A 28 -1.49 -35.32 -19.96
CA ASP A 28 -2.86 -34.89 -20.23
C ASP A 28 -2.88 -33.84 -21.37
N PRO A 29 -3.30 -34.22 -22.59
CA PRO A 29 -3.34 -33.30 -23.73
C PRO A 29 -4.47 -32.26 -23.66
N ASN A 30 -5.40 -32.37 -22.70
CA ASN A 30 -6.60 -31.53 -22.62
C ASN A 30 -6.55 -30.51 -21.46
N VAL A 31 -5.36 -30.24 -20.91
CA VAL A 31 -5.24 -29.26 -19.82
C VAL A 31 -5.57 -27.86 -20.34
N SER A 32 -6.73 -27.36 -19.93
CA SER A 32 -7.18 -26.01 -20.27
C SER A 32 -6.34 -24.93 -19.58
N LEU A 33 -6.21 -23.76 -20.20
CA LEU A 33 -5.56 -22.59 -19.57
C LEU A 33 -6.19 -22.20 -18.23
N ALA A 34 -7.50 -22.42 -18.06
CA ALA A 34 -8.20 -22.17 -16.81
C ALA A 34 -7.75 -23.09 -15.65
N ILE A 35 -7.27 -24.30 -15.95
CA ILE A 35 -6.67 -25.17 -14.94
C ILE A 35 -5.28 -24.64 -14.58
N ILE A 36 -4.48 -24.25 -15.57
CA ILE A 36 -3.13 -23.71 -15.34
C ILE A 36 -3.20 -22.41 -14.53
N GLU A 37 -4.18 -21.55 -14.82
CA GLU A 37 -4.43 -20.32 -14.07
C GLU A 37 -4.74 -20.61 -12.60
N ASP A 38 -5.63 -21.56 -12.30
CA ASP A 38 -5.92 -22.02 -10.93
C ASP A 38 -4.67 -22.54 -10.21
N LEU A 39 -3.83 -23.30 -10.92
CA LEU A 39 -2.58 -23.83 -10.36
C LEU A 39 -1.59 -22.70 -10.08
N LEU A 40 -1.49 -21.69 -10.95
CA LEU A 40 -0.68 -20.49 -10.72
C LEU A 40 -1.20 -19.71 -9.50
N VAL A 41 -2.51 -19.51 -9.36
CA VAL A 41 -3.11 -18.88 -8.18
C VAL A 41 -2.75 -19.66 -6.92
N THR A 42 -2.87 -20.99 -6.95
CA THR A 42 -2.59 -21.86 -5.81
C THR A 42 -1.11 -21.84 -5.44
N ALA A 43 -0.21 -22.03 -6.42
CA ALA A 43 1.23 -21.99 -6.22
C ALA A 43 1.70 -20.62 -5.70
N THR A 44 1.09 -19.53 -6.19
CA THR A 44 1.37 -18.18 -5.71
C THR A 44 0.96 -17.99 -4.25
N LYS A 45 -0.26 -18.38 -3.86
CA LYS A 45 -0.72 -18.31 -2.47
C LYS A 45 0.17 -19.12 -1.52
N SER A 46 0.68 -20.26 -1.98
CA SER A 46 1.58 -21.12 -1.21
C SER A 46 3.07 -20.80 -1.40
N SER A 47 3.41 -19.71 -2.10
CA SER A 47 4.79 -19.25 -2.35
C SER A 47 5.71 -20.28 -3.04
N GLN A 48 5.16 -21.12 -3.91
CA GLN A 48 5.89 -22.21 -4.59
C GLN A 48 6.54 -21.71 -5.89
N VAL A 49 7.74 -21.12 -5.77
CA VAL A 49 8.46 -20.44 -6.86
C VAL A 49 8.76 -21.37 -8.04
N GLU A 50 9.20 -22.59 -7.77
CA GLU A 50 9.58 -23.56 -8.79
C GLU A 50 8.37 -24.08 -9.57
N VAL A 51 7.23 -24.26 -8.89
CA VAL A 51 5.96 -24.60 -9.56
C VAL A 51 5.53 -23.45 -10.47
N ILE A 52 5.61 -22.21 -10.00
CA ILE A 52 5.30 -21.03 -10.83
C ILE A 52 6.18 -21.00 -12.09
N ASN A 53 7.50 -21.15 -11.93
CA ASN A 53 8.44 -21.17 -13.06
C ASN A 53 8.14 -22.32 -14.05
N LEU A 54 7.79 -23.51 -13.54
CA LEU A 54 7.37 -24.63 -14.37
C LEU A 54 6.12 -24.26 -15.20
N LEU A 55 5.09 -23.75 -14.55
CA LEU A 55 3.81 -23.43 -15.20
C LEU A 55 3.96 -22.30 -16.23
N LEU A 56 4.69 -21.23 -15.90
CA LEU A 56 4.93 -20.12 -16.82
C LEU A 56 5.77 -20.53 -18.05
N SER A 57 6.74 -21.43 -17.86
CA SER A 57 7.60 -21.90 -18.96
C SER A 57 6.88 -22.87 -19.91
N GLN A 58 6.04 -23.77 -19.39
CA GLN A 58 5.30 -24.73 -20.22
C GLN A 58 4.04 -24.15 -20.86
N TYR A 59 3.42 -23.15 -20.21
CA TYR A 59 2.15 -22.59 -20.65
C TYR A 59 2.24 -21.05 -20.81
N PRO A 60 3.03 -20.56 -21.78
CA PRO A 60 3.33 -19.14 -21.94
C PRO A 60 2.08 -18.29 -22.26
N SER A 61 1.04 -18.90 -22.83
CA SER A 61 -0.22 -18.23 -23.17
C SER A 61 -1.20 -18.07 -22.01
N THR A 62 -0.87 -18.56 -20.81
CA THR A 62 -1.74 -18.44 -19.64
C THR A 62 -1.87 -16.96 -19.25
N PRO A 63 -3.07 -16.40 -19.04
CA PRO A 63 -3.20 -15.01 -18.61
C PRO A 63 -2.60 -14.79 -17.20
N LEU A 64 -2.08 -13.59 -16.93
CA LEU A 64 -1.70 -13.15 -15.58
C LEU A 64 -2.87 -12.32 -15.09
N SER A 65 -3.88 -13.00 -14.54
CA SER A 65 -5.01 -12.31 -13.95
C SER A 65 -4.59 -11.55 -12.70
N GLU A 66 -5.42 -10.58 -12.33
CA GLU A 66 -5.26 -9.84 -11.08
C GLU A 66 -5.08 -10.80 -9.89
N GLN A 67 -5.82 -11.90 -9.82
CA GLN A 67 -5.73 -12.83 -8.68
C GLN A 67 -4.33 -13.41 -8.52
N ILE A 68 -3.63 -13.69 -9.63
CA ILE A 68 -2.25 -14.18 -9.62
C ILE A 68 -1.32 -13.06 -9.16
N VAL A 69 -1.40 -11.88 -9.80
CA VAL A 69 -0.48 -10.77 -9.51
C VAL A 69 -0.68 -10.24 -8.08
N ARG A 70 -1.92 -10.06 -7.64
CA ARG A 70 -2.26 -9.69 -6.26
C ARG A 70 -1.80 -10.75 -5.27
N GLY A 71 -1.96 -12.03 -5.59
CA GLY A 71 -1.40 -13.13 -4.81
C GLY A 71 0.10 -12.97 -4.63
N ALA A 72 0.83 -12.68 -5.71
CA ALA A 72 2.28 -12.52 -5.68
C ALA A 72 2.70 -11.32 -4.82
N VAL A 73 2.00 -10.19 -4.95
CA VAL A 73 2.21 -9.01 -4.09
C VAL A 73 2.02 -9.36 -2.62
N ASN A 74 0.95 -10.08 -2.28
CA ASN A 74 0.66 -10.45 -0.89
C ASN A 74 1.73 -11.35 -0.27
N THR A 75 2.45 -12.14 -1.08
CA THR A 75 3.58 -12.94 -0.58
C THR A 75 4.82 -12.10 -0.24
N GLY A 76 4.98 -10.91 -0.83
CA GLY A 76 6.22 -10.14 -0.74
C GLY A 76 7.44 -10.82 -1.39
N SER A 77 7.22 -11.86 -2.20
CA SER A 77 8.30 -12.66 -2.79
C SER A 77 8.84 -12.02 -4.06
N ILE A 78 10.05 -11.45 -3.97
CA ILE A 78 10.76 -10.91 -5.14
C ILE A 78 10.95 -11.98 -6.23
N PRO A 79 11.35 -13.24 -5.94
CA PRO A 79 11.46 -14.27 -6.97
C PRO A 79 10.16 -14.52 -7.74
N ILE A 80 9.01 -14.55 -7.05
CA ILE A 80 7.71 -14.75 -7.71
C ILE A 80 7.39 -13.55 -8.59
N MET A 81 7.52 -12.33 -8.07
CA MET A 81 7.22 -11.13 -8.85
C MET A 81 8.17 -10.99 -10.05
N LYS A 82 9.45 -11.35 -9.91
CA LYS A 82 10.40 -11.45 -11.03
C LYS A 82 9.93 -12.42 -12.11
N ALA A 83 9.45 -13.61 -11.72
CA ALA A 83 8.97 -14.60 -12.67
C ALA A 83 7.75 -14.09 -13.47
N LEU A 84 6.81 -13.41 -12.80
CA LEU A 84 5.64 -12.82 -13.45
C LEU A 84 6.04 -11.68 -14.40
N LEU A 85 6.87 -10.74 -13.94
CA LEU A 85 7.31 -9.57 -14.73
C LEU A 85 8.20 -9.95 -15.91
N ALA A 86 9.00 -11.01 -15.80
CA ALA A 86 9.77 -11.54 -16.92
C ALA A 86 8.89 -11.99 -18.09
N ARG A 87 7.64 -12.40 -17.79
CA ARG A 87 6.66 -12.78 -18.80
C ARG A 87 5.88 -11.59 -19.33
N ASP A 88 5.45 -10.70 -18.44
CA ASP A 88 4.68 -9.52 -18.81
C ASP A 88 5.04 -8.33 -17.90
N PRO A 89 5.92 -7.42 -18.35
CA PRO A 89 6.29 -6.24 -17.57
C PRO A 89 5.13 -5.28 -17.31
N SER A 90 4.07 -5.30 -18.13
CA SER A 90 2.95 -4.36 -18.00
C SER A 90 2.12 -4.58 -16.73
N ILE A 91 2.23 -5.76 -16.12
CA ILE A 91 1.49 -6.08 -14.89
C ILE A 91 1.92 -5.22 -13.69
N ILE A 92 3.09 -4.58 -13.73
CA ILE A 92 3.63 -3.80 -12.60
C ILE A 92 2.71 -2.65 -12.17
N ASN A 93 1.93 -2.10 -13.10
CA ASN A 93 0.97 -1.03 -12.88
C ASN A 93 -0.46 -1.45 -13.25
N MET A 94 -0.74 -2.76 -13.31
CA MET A 94 -2.08 -3.23 -13.66
C MET A 94 -3.11 -2.70 -12.66
N PRO A 95 -4.28 -2.26 -13.13
CA PRO A 95 -5.36 -1.89 -12.24
C PRO A 95 -5.91 -3.14 -11.56
N PHE A 96 -6.13 -3.04 -10.26
CA PHE A 96 -6.84 -4.04 -9.48
C PHE A 96 -8.26 -3.59 -9.14
N ASP A 97 -9.18 -4.55 -9.00
CA ASP A 97 -10.53 -4.34 -8.51
C ASP A 97 -10.47 -3.61 -7.16
N HIS A 98 -11.26 -2.53 -7.03
CA HIS A 98 -11.22 -1.59 -5.89
C HIS A 98 -9.96 -0.72 -5.83
N TYR A 99 -9.44 -0.32 -7.01
CA TYR A 99 -8.57 0.86 -7.16
C TYR A 99 -7.18 0.70 -6.54
N GLY A 100 -6.60 -0.49 -6.70
CA GLY A 100 -5.22 -0.76 -6.34
C GLY A 100 -4.31 -0.88 -7.56
N SER A 101 -3.02 -0.69 -7.35
CA SER A 101 -1.94 -1.21 -8.18
C SER A 101 -1.13 -2.21 -7.34
N PRO A 102 -0.21 -3.00 -7.94
CA PRO A 102 0.70 -3.83 -7.18
C PRO A 102 1.44 -3.08 -6.06
N LEU A 103 1.88 -1.85 -6.31
CA LEU A 103 2.53 -1.02 -5.28
C LEU A 103 1.57 -0.60 -4.17
N ILE A 104 0.35 -0.16 -4.51
CA ILE A 104 -0.66 0.22 -3.51
C ILE A 104 -1.00 -0.98 -2.61
N VAL A 105 -1.20 -2.18 -3.18
CA VAL A 105 -1.45 -3.39 -2.39
C VAL A 105 -0.25 -3.78 -1.55
N ALA A 106 0.97 -3.61 -2.06
CA ALA A 106 2.18 -3.85 -1.28
C ALA A 106 2.25 -2.93 -0.05
N CYS A 107 1.94 -1.64 -0.21
CA CYS A 107 1.87 -0.67 0.89
C CYS A 107 0.74 -1.01 1.87
N MET A 108 -0.47 -1.35 1.40
CA MET A 108 -1.58 -1.75 2.29
C MET A 108 -1.26 -3.02 3.07
N GLY A 109 -0.57 -3.97 2.44
CA GLY A 109 -0.11 -5.22 3.06
C GLY A 109 1.10 -5.04 3.97
N ARG A 110 1.62 -3.82 4.14
CA ARG A 110 2.81 -3.49 4.93
C ARG A 110 4.03 -4.34 4.52
N GLN A 111 4.21 -4.52 3.21
CA GLN A 111 5.36 -5.25 2.68
C GLN A 111 6.68 -4.56 3.06
N LYS A 112 7.74 -5.37 3.19
CA LYS A 112 9.07 -4.88 3.60
C LYS A 112 9.64 -3.89 2.60
N ILE A 113 10.48 -2.98 3.08
CA ILE A 113 11.09 -1.91 2.27
C ILE A 113 11.83 -2.47 1.05
N GLU A 114 12.50 -3.62 1.16
CA GLU A 114 13.23 -4.25 0.05
C GLU A 114 12.29 -4.71 -1.07
N TYR A 115 11.06 -5.12 -0.72
CA TYR A 115 10.05 -5.49 -1.70
C TYR A 115 9.49 -4.25 -2.41
N LEU A 116 9.22 -3.18 -1.64
CA LEU A 116 8.79 -1.90 -2.22
C LEU A 116 9.87 -1.31 -3.14
N GLU A 117 11.13 -1.34 -2.72
CA GLU A 117 12.27 -0.89 -3.51
C GLU A 117 12.39 -1.69 -4.80
N TYR A 118 12.20 -3.01 -4.74
CA TYR A 118 12.16 -3.83 -5.93
C TYR A 118 11.04 -3.42 -6.89
N LEU A 119 9.80 -3.25 -6.40
CA LEU A 119 8.65 -2.84 -7.25
C LEU A 119 8.90 -1.48 -7.92
N LEU A 120 9.38 -0.50 -7.16
CA LEU A 120 9.71 0.82 -7.68
C LEU A 120 10.86 0.77 -8.69
N GLY A 121 11.89 -0.03 -8.42
CA GLY A 121 13.04 -0.23 -9.30
C GLY A 121 12.68 -0.87 -10.65
N VAL A 122 11.60 -1.65 -10.72
CA VAL A 122 11.09 -2.25 -11.96
C VAL A 122 9.98 -1.42 -12.62
N GLY A 123 9.71 -0.21 -12.12
CA GLY A 123 8.83 0.77 -12.77
C GLY A 123 7.41 0.85 -12.22
N ALA A 124 7.16 0.42 -10.98
CA ALA A 124 5.90 0.74 -10.32
C ALA A 124 5.73 2.26 -10.17
N ASP A 125 4.57 2.79 -10.56
CA ASP A 125 4.28 4.22 -10.48
C ASP A 125 3.82 4.58 -9.05
N PRO A 126 4.61 5.36 -8.29
CA PRO A 126 4.23 5.77 -6.94
C PRO A 126 3.14 6.85 -6.91
N ASN A 127 2.70 7.35 -8.07
CA ASN A 127 1.64 8.34 -8.22
C ASN A 127 0.42 7.80 -8.96
N GLN A 128 0.36 6.50 -9.25
CA GLN A 128 -0.82 5.91 -9.90
C GLN A 128 -2.05 6.21 -9.04
N ASP A 129 -2.97 6.97 -9.61
CA ASP A 129 -4.15 7.48 -8.92
C ASP A 129 -5.09 6.33 -8.58
N PRO A 130 -5.37 6.07 -7.30
CA PRO A 130 -6.46 5.18 -6.93
C PRO A 130 -7.77 5.96 -6.99
N ASP A 131 -8.70 5.58 -7.87
CA ASP A 131 -10.00 6.28 -7.98
C ASP A 131 -10.80 6.31 -6.64
N ALA A 132 -10.40 5.56 -5.60
CA ALA A 132 -11.00 5.55 -4.26
C ALA A 132 -10.07 5.92 -3.07
N ALA A 133 -9.09 6.79 -3.31
CA ALA A 133 -8.37 7.57 -2.29
C ALA A 133 -7.31 6.82 -1.44
N SER A 134 -6.06 6.91 -1.87
CA SER A 134 -4.83 7.14 -1.09
C SER A 134 -3.62 6.73 -1.92
N PHE A 135 -2.78 7.70 -2.32
CA PHE A 135 -1.52 7.39 -2.99
C PHE A 135 -0.64 6.48 -2.11
N PRO A 136 0.32 5.72 -2.68
CA PRO A 136 1.30 4.96 -1.90
C PRO A 136 1.91 5.74 -0.74
N LEU A 137 2.26 7.03 -0.95
CA LEU A 137 2.81 7.90 0.09
C LEU A 137 1.85 8.11 1.27
N THR A 138 0.55 8.25 1.00
CA THR A 138 -0.51 8.36 2.00
C THR A 138 -0.61 7.11 2.87
N ILE A 139 -0.54 5.94 2.22
CA ILE A 139 -0.66 4.64 2.89
C ILE A 139 0.54 4.40 3.81
N VAL A 140 1.76 4.70 3.33
CA VAL A 140 2.95 4.50 4.16
C VAL A 140 2.99 5.47 5.34
N ALA A 141 2.58 6.73 5.14
CA ALA A 141 2.50 7.72 6.21
C ALA A 141 1.51 7.32 7.32
N ALA A 142 0.46 6.57 6.96
CA ALA A 142 -0.50 6.02 7.91
C ALA A 142 0.02 4.76 8.61
N LEU A 143 0.53 3.79 7.86
CA LEU A 143 0.65 2.40 8.32
C LEU A 143 2.07 1.93 8.67
N TYR A 144 3.10 2.67 8.28
CA TYR A 144 4.50 2.29 8.52
C TYR A 144 5.07 3.04 9.72
N GLU A 145 6.19 2.56 10.26
CA GLU A 145 6.93 3.24 11.34
C GLU A 145 8.35 3.67 10.90
N GLU A 146 8.83 3.09 9.80
CA GLU A 146 10.16 3.28 9.21
C GLU A 146 10.18 4.47 8.23
N PRO A 147 10.72 5.64 8.63
CA PRO A 147 10.69 6.86 7.81
C PRO A 147 11.44 6.71 6.49
N GLU A 148 12.35 5.73 6.37
CA GLU A 148 13.07 5.40 5.15
C GLU A 148 12.14 5.02 4.00
N VAL A 149 10.93 4.51 4.28
CA VAL A 149 9.94 4.16 3.26
C VAL A 149 9.36 5.42 2.58
N ILE A 150 9.20 6.53 3.31
CA ILE A 150 8.88 7.83 2.70
C ILE A 150 9.98 8.21 1.71
N ASP A 151 11.23 8.07 2.15
CA ASP A 151 12.37 8.48 1.35
C ASP A 151 12.48 7.68 0.07
N LEU A 152 12.26 6.38 0.18
CA LEU A 152 12.21 5.47 -0.95
C LEU A 152 11.16 5.94 -1.97
N LEU A 153 9.92 6.15 -1.55
CA LEU A 153 8.86 6.59 -2.46
C LEU A 153 9.19 7.94 -3.13
N LEU A 154 9.67 8.91 -2.35
CA LEU A 154 10.03 10.24 -2.88
C LEU A 154 11.21 10.19 -3.85
N ASN A 155 12.22 9.36 -3.57
CA ASN A 155 13.35 9.14 -4.47
C ASN A 155 12.94 8.51 -5.81
N HIS A 156 11.82 7.76 -5.81
CA HIS A 156 11.19 7.21 -7.01
C HIS A 156 10.10 8.12 -7.61
N GLY A 157 10.01 9.37 -7.16
CA GLY A 157 9.15 10.39 -7.78
C GLY A 157 7.75 10.51 -7.19
N ALA A 158 7.47 9.91 -6.04
CA ALA A 158 6.21 10.17 -5.33
C ALA A 158 6.05 11.66 -5.05
N ARG A 159 4.87 12.20 -5.30
CA ARG A 159 4.55 13.60 -4.99
C ARG A 159 4.34 13.74 -3.49
N VAL A 160 5.06 14.66 -2.86
CA VAL A 160 4.85 15.01 -1.44
C VAL A 160 3.64 15.95 -1.27
N VAL A 161 3.51 16.95 -2.15
CA VAL A 161 2.46 17.96 -2.10
C VAL A 161 1.15 17.39 -2.66
N HIS A 162 0.03 17.63 -1.95
CA HIS A 162 -1.30 17.14 -2.30
C HIS A 162 -1.40 15.60 -2.33
N SER A 163 -0.55 14.92 -1.57
CA SER A 163 -0.57 13.47 -1.45
C SER A 163 -1.60 12.98 -0.43
N GLY A 164 -1.98 13.80 0.55
CA GLY A 164 -2.77 13.36 1.69
C GLY A 164 -1.95 12.73 2.82
N ALA A 165 -0.62 12.64 2.67
CA ALA A 165 0.27 11.94 3.60
C ALA A 165 0.34 12.60 4.99
N LEU A 166 0.46 13.93 5.08
CA LEU A 166 0.39 14.67 6.34
C LEU A 166 -0.97 14.50 7.00
N GLY A 167 -2.06 14.57 6.23
CA GLY A 167 -3.41 14.33 6.76
C GLY A 167 -3.57 12.92 7.33
N ALA A 168 -3.00 11.92 6.67
CA ALA A 168 -3.02 10.53 7.12
C ALA A 168 -2.17 10.31 8.38
N ALA A 169 -0.92 10.80 8.39
CA ALA A 169 -0.05 10.77 9.56
C ALA A 169 -0.67 11.52 10.75
N ALA A 170 -1.30 12.68 10.49
CA ALA A 170 -1.98 13.46 11.53
C ALA A 170 -3.19 12.75 12.11
N ARG A 171 -3.95 12.02 11.29
CA ARG A 171 -5.12 11.25 11.75
C ARG A 171 -4.73 10.08 12.63
N LEU A 172 -3.65 9.40 12.28
CA LEU A 172 -3.20 8.20 13.00
C LEU A 172 -2.15 8.49 14.09
N GLY A 173 -1.73 9.74 14.26
CA GLY A 173 -0.78 10.12 15.31
C GLY A 173 0.65 9.69 15.01
N ASN A 174 1.00 9.49 13.74
CA ASN A 174 2.31 8.98 13.35
C ASN A 174 3.36 10.09 13.32
N GLU A 175 3.93 10.42 14.48
CA GLU A 175 4.88 11.52 14.62
C GLU A 175 6.19 11.31 13.85
N VAL A 176 6.63 10.06 13.71
CA VAL A 176 7.86 9.72 12.97
C VAL A 176 7.68 10.04 11.49
N MET A 177 6.59 9.57 10.90
CA MET A 177 6.25 9.86 9.51
C MET A 177 5.97 11.35 9.29
N MET A 178 5.25 11.99 10.23
CA MET A 178 4.97 13.44 10.18
C MET A 178 6.26 14.26 10.09
N ARG A 179 7.23 14.03 11.00
CA ARG A 179 8.53 14.73 10.95
C ARG A 179 9.23 14.50 9.62
N ARG A 180 9.27 13.26 9.14
CA ARG A 180 9.97 12.96 7.89
C ARG A 180 9.31 13.63 6.68
N LEU A 181 7.99 13.65 6.59
CA LEU A 181 7.27 14.34 5.51
C LEU A 181 7.62 15.84 5.47
N LEU A 182 7.62 16.51 6.63
CA LEU A 182 7.96 17.93 6.74
C LEU A 182 9.42 18.19 6.34
N GLU A 183 10.37 17.36 6.81
CA GLU A 183 11.78 17.42 6.39
C GLU A 183 11.97 17.26 4.88
N ARG A 184 11.05 16.56 4.21
CA ARG A 184 11.04 16.35 2.76
C ARG A 184 10.23 17.39 1.99
N GLY A 185 9.87 18.50 2.64
CA GLY A 185 9.24 19.65 2.00
C GLY A 185 7.73 19.55 1.87
N ALA A 186 7.07 18.63 2.59
CA ALA A 186 5.63 18.73 2.80
C ALA A 186 5.33 20.04 3.53
N LYS A 187 4.33 20.80 3.08
CA LYS A 187 3.96 22.05 3.76
C LYS A 187 2.88 21.75 4.80
N PRO A 188 3.01 22.25 6.03
CA PRO A 188 2.14 21.89 7.15
C PRO A 188 0.66 22.26 6.94
N ASP A 189 0.38 23.27 6.10
CA ASP A 189 -0.98 23.74 5.81
C ASP A 189 -1.60 23.14 4.55
N THR A 190 -0.82 22.42 3.72
CA THR A 190 -1.31 21.92 2.42
C THR A 190 -1.23 20.41 2.38
N ASP A 191 -2.31 19.70 2.70
CA ASP A 191 -2.35 18.29 2.32
C ASP A 191 -3.70 17.59 2.28
N ALA A 192 -4.78 18.29 1.93
CA ALA A 192 -6.05 17.58 1.78
C ALA A 192 -6.78 17.94 0.49
N ALA A 193 -7.35 16.91 -0.12
CA ALA A 193 -8.45 17.03 -1.06
C ALA A 193 -9.72 17.59 -0.37
N THR A 194 -9.72 17.70 0.96
CA THR A 194 -10.71 18.38 1.77
C THR A 194 -10.17 19.74 2.22
N SER A 195 -11.06 20.67 2.58
CA SER A 195 -10.70 21.98 3.13
C SER A 195 -10.21 21.90 4.60
N GLU A 196 -9.67 20.76 5.03
CA GLU A 196 -9.23 20.52 6.41
C GLU A 196 -7.70 20.42 6.44
N SER A 197 -7.03 21.28 7.22
CA SER A 197 -5.57 21.21 7.35
C SER A 197 -5.14 20.04 8.25
N PRO A 198 -3.90 19.51 8.09
CA PRO A 198 -3.36 18.49 8.99
C PRO A 198 -3.47 18.84 10.48
N LEU A 199 -3.39 20.12 10.84
CA LEU A 199 -3.56 20.58 12.23
C LEU A 199 -4.98 20.34 12.74
N HIS A 200 -6.01 20.64 11.94
CA HIS A 200 -7.40 20.34 12.31
C HIS A 200 -7.60 18.83 12.52
N THR A 201 -7.05 18.00 11.61
CA THR A 201 -7.12 16.54 11.73
C THR A 201 -6.47 16.05 13.03
N ALA A 202 -5.27 16.55 13.37
CA ALA A 202 -4.59 16.22 14.61
C ALA A 202 -5.41 16.59 15.85
N VAL A 203 -6.02 17.78 15.86
CA VAL A 203 -6.88 18.22 16.97
C VAL A 203 -8.12 17.36 17.11
N ARG A 204 -8.80 17.03 16.00
CA ARG A 204 -9.99 16.16 16.03
C ARG A 204 -9.67 14.77 16.59
N ALA A 205 -8.51 14.25 16.21
CA ALA A 205 -8.02 12.95 16.64
C ALA A 205 -7.39 12.97 18.05
N GLY A 206 -7.08 14.14 18.61
CA GLY A 206 -6.49 14.30 19.94
C GLY A 206 -4.98 14.09 19.99
N HIS A 207 -4.29 14.11 18.85
CA HIS A 207 -2.85 13.84 18.77
C HIS A 207 -2.02 15.09 19.06
N VAL A 208 -1.76 15.35 20.35
CA VAL A 208 -1.04 16.54 20.84
C VAL A 208 0.37 16.65 20.26
N GLY A 209 1.10 15.54 20.16
CA GLY A 209 2.46 15.52 19.61
C GLY A 209 2.51 15.93 18.14
N ILE A 210 1.56 15.45 17.33
CA ILE A 210 1.40 15.92 15.94
C ILE A 210 1.10 17.41 15.89
N ALA A 211 0.13 17.89 16.67
CA ALA A 211 -0.23 19.31 16.69
C ALA A 211 0.99 20.18 17.05
N THR A 212 1.80 19.71 18.01
CA THR A 212 3.05 20.37 18.40
C THR A 212 4.05 20.44 17.25
N ILE A 213 4.28 19.33 16.53
CA ILE A 213 5.18 19.26 15.38
C ILE A 213 4.73 20.22 14.28
N LEU A 214 3.45 20.19 13.91
CA LEU A 214 2.89 21.04 12.87
C LEU A 214 3.04 22.53 13.21
N LEU A 215 2.75 22.94 14.45
CA LEU A 215 2.93 24.32 14.89
C LEU A 215 4.41 24.76 14.94
N GLN A 216 5.32 23.84 15.26
CA GLN A 216 6.76 24.11 15.22
C GLN A 216 7.24 24.34 13.79
N ASP A 217 6.66 23.64 12.82
CA ASP A 217 6.97 23.75 11.40
C ASP A 217 6.20 24.86 10.67
N GLY A 218 5.42 25.65 11.42
CA GLY A 218 4.77 26.86 10.93
C GLY A 218 3.33 26.70 10.43
N ALA A 219 2.63 25.63 10.82
CA ALA A 219 1.18 25.54 10.61
C ALA A 219 0.45 26.74 11.21
N ASP A 220 -0.55 27.28 10.50
CA ASP A 220 -1.34 28.41 10.99
C ASP A 220 -2.40 27.96 12.03
N PRO A 221 -2.27 28.32 13.32
CA PRO A 221 -3.24 27.97 14.35
C PRO A 221 -4.59 28.69 14.20
N MET A 222 -4.67 29.72 13.35
CA MET A 222 -5.88 30.49 13.07
C MET A 222 -6.54 30.12 11.75
N SER A 223 -5.98 29.16 11.01
CA SER A 223 -6.60 28.64 9.80
C SER A 223 -7.99 28.08 10.11
N MET A 224 -8.94 28.27 9.18
CA MET A 224 -10.31 27.78 9.33
C MET A 224 -10.52 26.55 8.45
N ASP A 225 -11.21 25.55 8.98
CA ASP A 225 -11.68 24.40 8.20
C ASP A 225 -12.92 24.74 7.34
N GLY A 226 -13.45 23.73 6.65
CA GLY A 226 -14.66 23.88 5.82
C GLY A 226 -15.93 24.26 6.58
N ASN A 227 -15.94 24.17 7.91
CA ASN A 227 -17.06 24.59 8.76
C ASN A 227 -16.83 25.99 9.37
N GLY A 228 -15.73 26.66 9.03
CA GLY A 228 -15.34 27.93 9.62
C GLY A 228 -14.84 27.80 11.06
N CYS A 229 -14.40 26.61 11.49
CA CYS A 229 -13.83 26.38 12.81
C CYS A 229 -12.31 26.43 12.75
N THR A 230 -11.70 27.12 13.69
CA THR A 230 -10.25 27.04 13.93
C THR A 230 -9.90 25.74 14.69
N PRO A 231 -8.61 25.33 14.73
CA PRO A 231 -8.17 24.24 15.58
C PRO A 231 -8.57 24.42 17.06
N ILE A 232 -8.52 25.64 17.59
CA ILE A 232 -8.92 25.90 18.99
C ILE A 232 -10.42 25.75 19.21
N ASP A 233 -11.26 26.15 18.24
CA ASP A 233 -12.72 25.96 18.32
C ASP A 233 -13.08 24.46 18.39
N ILE A 234 -12.39 23.63 17.59
CA ILE A 234 -12.56 22.17 17.62
C ILE A 234 -12.16 21.61 18.99
N ALA A 235 -11.01 22.02 19.53
CA ALA A 235 -10.53 21.55 20.83
C ALA A 235 -11.50 21.95 21.96
N GLU A 236 -12.01 23.19 21.96
CA GLU A 236 -12.99 23.65 22.94
C GLU A 236 -14.32 22.88 22.83
N LYS A 237 -14.81 22.64 21.61
CA LYS A 237 -16.01 21.83 21.38
C LYS A 237 -15.84 20.42 21.93
N LYS A 238 -14.74 19.73 21.61
CA LYS A 238 -14.45 18.37 22.12
C LYS A 238 -14.34 18.35 23.65
N ARG A 239 -13.78 19.41 24.26
CA ARG A 239 -13.74 19.57 25.72
C ARG A 239 -15.13 19.63 26.33
N LEU A 240 -16.04 20.40 25.73
CA LEU A 240 -17.44 20.48 26.16
C LEU A 240 -18.20 19.15 25.99
N GLU A 241 -17.78 18.33 25.02
CA GLU A 241 -18.28 16.96 24.80
C GLU A 241 -17.69 15.94 25.79
N GLY A 242 -16.80 16.36 26.70
CA GLY A 242 -16.22 15.51 27.75
C GLY A 242 -14.88 14.86 27.42
N ASN A 243 -14.23 15.24 26.31
CA ASN A 243 -12.87 14.79 26.00
C ASN A 243 -11.84 15.62 26.79
N ASP A 244 -10.78 15.00 27.30
CA ASP A 244 -9.67 15.76 27.87
C ASP A 244 -8.84 16.43 26.76
N MET A 245 -9.00 17.74 26.62
CA MET A 245 -8.28 18.56 25.65
C MET A 245 -7.33 19.56 26.33
N SER A 246 -6.98 19.34 27.60
CA SER A 246 -6.23 20.31 28.40
C SER A 246 -4.86 20.61 27.81
N GLU A 247 -4.11 19.56 27.46
CA GLU A 247 -2.79 19.68 26.84
C GLU A 247 -2.87 20.23 25.42
N MET A 248 -3.84 19.77 24.62
CA MET A 248 -4.08 20.29 23.27
C MET A 248 -4.35 21.80 23.27
N LEU A 249 -5.25 22.27 24.15
CA LEU A 249 -5.53 23.69 24.30
C LEU A 249 -4.31 24.47 24.78
N GLN A 250 -3.46 23.89 25.63
CA GLN A 250 -2.22 24.51 26.03
C GLN A 250 -1.26 24.69 24.85
N VAL A 251 -1.12 23.67 24.00
CA VAL A 251 -0.28 23.70 22.80
C VAL A 251 -0.79 24.77 21.82
N LEU A 252 -2.10 24.80 21.54
CA LEU A 252 -2.72 25.74 20.60
C LEU A 252 -2.64 27.20 21.05
N ARG A 253 -2.58 27.48 22.37
CA ARG A 253 -2.51 28.85 22.92
C ARG A 253 -1.09 29.43 22.98
N ARG A 254 -0.05 28.63 22.74
CA ARG A 254 1.37 29.04 22.91
C ARG A 254 1.97 29.71 21.66
N LYS A 255 1.21 29.81 20.57
CA LYS A 255 1.63 30.38 19.28
C LYS A 255 0.57 31.35 18.79
#